data_AF-A0A161WKG6-F1
#
_entry.id   AF-A0A161WKG6-F1
#
_cell.length_a   1.000
_cell.length_b   1.000
_cell.length_c   1.000
_cell.angle_alpha   90.00
_cell.angle_beta   90.00
_cell.angle_gamma   90.00
#
_symmetry.space_group_name_H-M   'P 1'
#
loop_
_entity.id
_entity.type
_entity.pdbx_description
1 polymer ?
#
loop_
_entity_poly.entity_id
_entity_poly.type
_entity_poly.pdbx_seq_one_letter_code
_entity_poly.pdbx_strand_id
1 'polypeptide(L)'
;MRTLDPSRPRRATGLLVGLVAVGGVLAACSGPGPGEKDVTYDSLDALHESATTAGLTCLSFVPEDTGTPDAEMGACDDTTLLAVFADDVDEAEYFALLPETPAAEGEAALVGPNWVIVGDTGDLLETQAGIGGDFASDR
;
A
#
# COMPACT_ATOMS: atom_id res chain seq x y z
N MET A 1 -41.21 52.99 12.84
CA MET A 1 -41.81 53.87 11.81
C MET A 1 -40.73 54.21 10.78
N ARG A 2 -41.09 54.18 9.49
CA ARG A 2 -40.20 54.28 8.31
C ARG A 2 -39.70 55.71 8.08
N THR A 3 -38.47 55.88 7.57
CA THR A 3 -38.15 56.77 6.42
C THR A 3 -36.86 56.32 5.73
N LEU A 4 -36.88 56.35 4.39
CA LEU A 4 -35.88 55.91 3.41
C LEU A 4 -35.20 57.12 2.71
N ASP A 5 -33.89 56.97 2.43
CA ASP A 5 -33.06 57.55 1.31
C ASP A 5 -32.99 59.09 1.11
N PRO A 6 -32.15 59.66 0.19
CA PRO A 6 -30.99 59.18 -0.58
C PRO A 6 -29.77 60.15 -0.58
N SER A 7 -28.55 59.70 -0.92
CA SER A 7 -27.56 60.46 -1.73
C SER A 7 -26.26 59.67 -1.95
N ARG A 8 -26.19 59.02 -3.11
CA ARG A 8 -25.00 58.52 -3.84
C ARG A 8 -24.01 59.65 -4.22
N PRO A 9 -22.88 59.42 -4.93
CA PRO A 9 -21.96 58.27 -5.04
C PRO A 9 -20.45 58.69 -5.06
N ARG A 10 -19.55 57.70 -5.13
CA ARG A 10 -18.32 57.59 -6.00
C ARG A 10 -17.08 57.16 -5.21
N ARG A 11 -16.66 55.91 -5.41
CA ARG A 11 -15.47 55.60 -6.22
C ARG A 11 -15.37 54.09 -6.41
N ALA A 12 -15.48 53.70 -7.68
CA ALA A 12 -15.10 52.38 -8.16
C ALA A 12 -13.59 52.39 -8.42
N THR A 13 -12.86 51.57 -7.69
CA THR A 13 -11.56 50.94 -8.04
C THR A 13 -11.41 49.87 -6.96
N GLY A 14 -11.50 48.57 -7.19
CA GLY A 14 -10.85 47.79 -8.22
C GLY A 14 -10.13 46.66 -7.49
N LEU A 15 -10.42 45.42 -7.88
CA LEU A 15 -9.60 44.22 -7.75
C LEU A 15 -9.09 43.85 -6.35
N LEU A 16 -9.56 42.71 -5.82
CA LEU A 16 -8.73 41.59 -5.40
C LEU A 16 -9.65 40.41 -5.03
N VAL A 17 -9.70 39.43 -5.93
CA VAL A 17 -10.25 38.10 -5.69
C VAL A 17 -9.30 37.40 -4.72
N GLY A 18 -9.69 37.32 -3.45
CA GLY A 18 -9.01 36.51 -2.44
C GLY A 18 -9.80 35.22 -2.22
N LEU A 19 -9.52 34.21 -3.04
CA LEU A 19 -10.10 32.87 -2.93
C LEU A 19 -9.32 32.11 -1.85
N VAL A 20 -9.75 32.20 -0.60
CA VAL A 20 -9.21 31.39 0.50
C VAL A 20 -10.02 30.10 0.56
N ALA A 21 -9.55 29.08 -0.16
CA ALA A 21 -9.95 27.70 0.06
C ALA A 21 -9.24 27.21 1.32
N VAL A 22 -9.96 27.18 2.46
CA VAL A 22 -9.48 26.49 3.66
C VAL A 22 -9.70 25.00 3.43
N GLY A 23 -8.59 24.31 3.14
CA GLY A 23 -8.53 22.87 2.91
C GLY A 23 -9.07 22.08 4.09
N GLY A 24 -9.90 21.08 3.78
CA GLY A 24 -10.31 20.06 4.72
C GLY A 24 -9.11 19.20 5.11
N VAL A 25 -8.83 19.15 6.41
CA VAL A 25 -7.95 18.15 6.99
C VAL A 25 -8.79 16.89 7.15
N LEU A 26 -8.84 16.06 6.12
CA LEU A 26 -9.24 14.67 6.28
C LEU A 26 -8.01 13.94 6.81
N ALA A 27 -8.13 13.37 8.00
CA ALA A 27 -7.15 12.45 8.54
C ALA A 27 -6.89 11.36 7.50
N ALA A 28 -5.69 11.34 6.94
CA ALA A 28 -5.22 10.24 6.13
C ALA A 28 -5.12 9.03 7.06
N CYS A 29 -5.94 8.02 6.83
CA CYS A 29 -5.56 6.67 7.19
C CYS A 29 -4.27 6.39 6.41
N SER A 30 -3.16 6.14 7.10
CA SER A 30 -1.87 5.83 6.50
C SER A 30 -1.91 4.43 5.88
N GLY A 31 -2.67 4.30 4.80
CA GLY A 31 -2.73 3.12 3.94
C GLY A 31 -2.88 3.59 2.50
N PRO A 32 -2.38 2.83 1.53
CA PRO A 32 -2.49 3.18 0.13
C PRO A 32 -3.95 3.46 -0.25
N GLY A 33 -4.18 4.55 -1.00
CA GLY A 33 -5.49 4.91 -1.49
C GLY A 33 -6.04 3.85 -2.47
N PRO A 34 -7.37 3.83 -2.68
CA PRO A 34 -8.00 2.83 -3.54
C PRO A 34 -7.43 2.88 -4.95
N GLY A 35 -6.78 1.79 -5.37
CA GLY A 35 -6.18 1.61 -6.70
C GLY A 35 -4.73 2.06 -6.83
N GLU A 36 -4.08 2.51 -5.75
CA GLU A 36 -2.63 2.70 -5.73
C GLU A 36 -1.94 1.33 -5.68
N LYS A 37 -0.94 1.15 -6.56
CA LYS A 37 -0.16 -0.08 -6.74
C LYS A 37 1.31 0.24 -6.55
N ASP A 38 2.10 -0.80 -6.30
CA ASP A 38 3.56 -0.68 -6.18
C ASP A 38 3.95 0.29 -5.06
N VAL A 39 3.23 0.18 -3.94
CA VAL A 39 3.39 1.00 -2.74
C VAL A 39 4.20 0.27 -1.67
N THR A 40 4.78 1.03 -0.75
CA THR A 40 5.42 0.50 0.45
C THR A 40 4.40 0.25 1.56
N TYR A 41 4.68 -0.71 2.44
CA TYR A 41 3.91 -0.97 3.65
C TYR A 41 4.73 -0.74 4.91
N ASP A 42 4.13 -0.08 5.90
CA ASP A 42 4.80 0.22 7.18
C ASP A 42 4.75 -0.95 8.17
N SER A 43 3.96 -1.99 7.88
CA SER A 43 3.85 -3.19 8.71
C SER A 43 3.38 -4.40 7.91
N LEU A 44 3.69 -5.58 8.43
CA LEU A 44 3.24 -6.84 7.88
C LEU A 44 1.70 -6.98 7.88
N ASP A 45 1.03 -6.49 8.92
CA ASP A 45 -0.44 -6.47 9.00
C ASP A 45 -1.06 -5.63 7.86
N ALA A 46 -0.45 -4.50 7.50
CA ALA A 46 -0.94 -3.64 6.43
C ALA A 46 -0.79 -4.29 5.05
N LEU A 47 0.32 -5.01 4.83
CA LEU A 47 0.49 -5.82 3.62
C LEU A 47 -0.55 -6.94 3.57
N HIS A 48 -0.75 -7.68 4.67
CA HIS A 48 -1.73 -8.78 4.76
C HIS A 48 -3.15 -8.32 4.45
N GLU A 49 -3.60 -7.21 5.05
CA GLU A 49 -4.93 -6.65 4.79
C GLU A 49 -5.09 -6.24 3.31
N SER A 50 -4.06 -5.62 2.74
CA SER A 50 -4.09 -5.16 1.34
C SER A 50 -4.09 -6.34 0.36
N ALA A 51 -3.25 -7.34 0.61
CA ALA A 51 -3.17 -8.55 -0.22
C ALA A 51 -4.46 -9.37 -0.17
N THR A 52 -5.04 -9.58 1.01
CA THR A 52 -6.33 -10.30 1.16
C THR A 52 -7.50 -9.53 0.54
N THR A 53 -7.50 -8.20 0.64
CA THR A 53 -8.47 -7.34 -0.06
C THR A 53 -8.32 -7.45 -1.59
N ALA A 54 -7.09 -7.67 -2.06
CA ALA A 54 -6.77 -7.87 -3.47
C ALA A 54 -7.04 -9.29 -3.98
N GLY A 55 -7.48 -10.23 -3.14
CA GLY A 55 -7.84 -11.58 -3.53
C GLY A 55 -6.91 -12.69 -3.03
N LEU A 56 -5.86 -12.36 -2.26
CA LEU A 56 -4.98 -13.39 -1.68
C LEU A 56 -5.74 -14.28 -0.68
N THR A 57 -5.66 -15.60 -0.86
CA THR A 57 -6.24 -16.57 0.08
C THR A 57 -5.36 -16.70 1.34
N CYS A 58 -5.53 -15.79 2.31
CA CYS A 58 -4.75 -15.81 3.55
C CYS A 58 -5.63 -15.66 4.81
N LEU A 59 -6.42 -16.70 5.12
CA LEU A 59 -7.39 -16.66 6.23
C LEU A 59 -6.81 -17.06 7.60
N SER A 60 -5.67 -17.76 7.62
CA SER A 60 -5.03 -18.30 8.84
C SER A 60 -3.65 -17.70 9.05
N PHE A 61 -3.56 -16.38 9.01
CA PHE A 61 -2.29 -15.67 9.11
C PHE A 61 -1.62 -15.82 10.48
N VAL A 62 -0.34 -16.20 10.48
CA VAL A 62 0.52 -16.34 11.66
C VAL A 62 1.82 -15.56 11.43
N PRO A 63 2.06 -14.48 12.20
CA PRO A 63 3.35 -13.79 12.18
C PRO A 63 4.48 -14.71 12.64
N GLU A 64 5.63 -14.61 11.97
CA GLU A 64 6.85 -15.35 12.27
C GLU A 64 7.95 -14.41 12.75
N ASP A 65 8.68 -14.84 13.79
CA ASP A 65 9.85 -14.12 14.27
C ASP A 65 11.04 -14.46 13.36
N THR A 66 11.46 -13.47 12.59
CA THR A 66 12.57 -13.55 11.64
C THR A 66 13.94 -13.52 12.32
N GLY A 67 13.97 -13.12 13.61
CA GLY A 67 15.20 -12.86 14.34
C GLY A 67 15.99 -11.64 13.86
N THR A 68 15.45 -10.86 12.91
CA THR A 68 16.03 -9.63 12.39
C THR A 68 15.08 -8.45 12.54
N PRO A 69 15.56 -7.25 12.93
CA PRO A 69 14.71 -6.06 12.97
C PRO A 69 14.36 -5.52 11.57
N ASP A 70 15.04 -5.99 10.53
CA ASP A 70 14.96 -5.41 9.18
C ASP A 70 13.86 -6.05 8.32
N ALA A 71 13.21 -7.11 8.81
CA ALA A 71 12.12 -7.79 8.12
C ALA A 71 11.08 -8.35 9.09
N GLU A 72 9.81 -8.12 8.79
CA GLU A 72 8.66 -8.75 9.41
C GLU A 72 8.11 -9.81 8.44
N MET A 73 7.88 -11.04 8.91
CA MET A 73 7.36 -12.13 8.07
C MET A 73 6.16 -12.80 8.72
N GLY A 74 5.34 -13.45 7.92
CA GLY A 74 4.25 -14.29 8.39
C GLY A 74 3.77 -15.25 7.33
N ALA A 75 3.22 -16.37 7.76
CA ALA A 75 2.72 -17.43 6.90
C ALA A 75 1.19 -17.53 6.99
N CYS A 76 0.54 -17.79 5.87
CA CYS A 76 -0.89 -18.07 5.80
C CYS A 76 -1.18 -19.58 5.87
N ASP A 77 -0.28 -20.35 5.28
CA ASP A 77 -0.24 -21.81 5.21
C ASP A 77 1.21 -22.24 4.91
N ASP A 78 1.42 -23.53 4.64
CA ASP A 78 2.74 -24.09 4.41
C ASP A 78 3.40 -23.63 3.09
N THR A 79 2.67 -22.93 2.22
CA THR A 79 3.09 -22.53 0.86
C THR A 79 3.00 -21.02 0.61
N THR A 80 2.25 -20.30 1.44
CA THR A 80 1.99 -18.87 1.29
C THR A 80 2.63 -18.09 2.41
N LEU A 81 3.60 -17.24 2.04
CA LEU A 81 4.39 -16.42 2.95
C LEU A 81 4.33 -14.96 2.52
N LEU A 82 4.23 -14.05 3.50
CA LEU A 82 4.28 -12.61 3.33
C LEU A 82 5.46 -12.05 4.11
N ALA A 83 6.17 -11.10 3.52
CA ALA A 83 7.25 -10.38 4.18
C ALA A 83 7.22 -8.89 3.84
N VAL A 84 7.50 -8.05 4.84
CA VAL A 84 7.70 -6.61 4.72
C VAL A 84 9.07 -6.27 5.29
N PHE A 85 9.77 -5.36 4.63
CA PHE A 85 11.12 -4.94 4.98
C PHE A 85 11.14 -3.47 5.38
N ALA A 86 12.07 -3.12 6.28
CA ALA A 86 12.16 -1.77 6.83
C ALA A 86 12.56 -0.71 5.79
N ASP A 87 13.33 -1.10 4.78
CA ASP A 87 13.81 -0.26 3.67
C ASP A 87 13.53 -0.95 2.33
N ASP A 88 13.64 -0.20 1.21
CA ASP A 88 13.69 -0.80 -0.12
C ASP A 88 14.90 -1.75 -0.18
N VAL A 89 14.64 -3.03 -0.39
CA VAL A 89 15.68 -4.07 -0.47
C VAL A 89 15.95 -4.42 -1.94
N ASP A 90 17.17 -4.82 -2.27
CA ASP A 90 17.45 -5.38 -3.59
C ASP A 90 16.86 -6.80 -3.71
N GLU A 91 16.33 -7.18 -4.88
CA GLU A 91 15.74 -8.51 -5.15
C GLU A 91 16.60 -9.69 -4.65
N ALA A 92 17.92 -9.58 -4.76
CA ALA A 92 18.86 -10.62 -4.31
C ALA A 92 18.94 -10.75 -2.78
N GLU A 93 18.69 -9.66 -2.05
CA GLU A 93 18.71 -9.63 -0.59
C GLU A 93 17.36 -10.09 -0.01
N TYR A 94 16.24 -9.85 -0.72
CA TYR A 94 14.94 -10.46 -0.40
C TYR A 94 15.05 -11.98 -0.24
N PHE A 95 15.56 -12.68 -1.26
CA PHE A 95 15.65 -14.13 -1.23
C PHE A 95 16.70 -14.67 -0.25
N ALA A 96 17.67 -13.86 0.17
CA ALA A 96 18.61 -14.24 1.22
C ALA A 96 17.99 -14.18 2.62
N LEU A 97 16.94 -13.37 2.79
CA LEU A 97 16.21 -13.18 4.03
C LEU A 97 14.96 -14.08 4.13
N LEU A 98 14.44 -14.56 3.00
CA LEU A 98 13.34 -15.51 2.97
C LEU A 98 13.79 -16.89 3.49
N PRO A 99 12.99 -17.53 4.36
CA PRO A 99 13.30 -18.86 4.88
C PRO A 99 13.24 -19.92 3.78
N GLU A 100 12.36 -19.73 2.78
CA GLU A 100 12.18 -20.60 1.64
C GLU A 100 11.89 -19.78 0.35
N THR A 101 12.44 -20.25 -0.77
CA THR A 101 12.13 -19.74 -2.11
C THR A 101 11.03 -20.60 -2.74
N PRO A 102 10.14 -20.05 -3.59
CA PRO A 102 9.16 -20.86 -4.31
C PRO A 102 9.90 -21.97 -5.07
N ALA A 103 9.59 -23.22 -4.72
CA ALA A 103 10.35 -24.39 -5.19
C ALA A 103 9.43 -25.44 -5.83
N ALA A 104 8.12 -25.37 -5.60
CA ALA A 104 7.14 -26.25 -6.22
C ALA A 104 6.64 -25.69 -7.56
N GLU A 105 6.33 -26.61 -8.48
CA GLU A 105 5.68 -26.25 -9.74
C GLU A 105 4.34 -25.56 -9.46
N GLY A 106 4.20 -24.29 -9.87
CA GLY A 106 3.00 -23.48 -9.66
C GLY A 106 3.13 -22.42 -8.58
N GLU A 107 4.21 -22.41 -7.81
CA GLU A 107 4.51 -21.32 -6.87
C GLU A 107 5.28 -20.20 -7.56
N ALA A 108 5.05 -18.96 -7.12
CA ALA A 108 5.80 -17.80 -7.56
C ALA A 108 6.05 -16.85 -6.39
N ALA A 109 6.91 -15.86 -6.61
CA ALA A 109 7.10 -14.74 -5.70
C ALA A 109 6.67 -13.44 -6.40
N LEU A 110 5.78 -12.70 -5.76
CA LEU A 110 5.36 -11.36 -6.16
C LEU A 110 6.13 -10.34 -5.31
N VAL A 111 6.95 -9.51 -5.95
CA VAL A 111 7.88 -8.59 -5.30
C VAL A 111 7.41 -7.15 -5.50
N GLY A 112 7.30 -6.40 -4.42
CA GLY A 112 7.03 -4.97 -4.43
C GLY A 112 8.22 -4.14 -3.95
N PRO A 113 8.01 -2.84 -3.65
CA PRO A 113 9.09 -1.93 -3.24
C PRO A 113 9.83 -2.38 -1.96
N ASN A 114 9.08 -2.68 -0.90
CA ASN A 114 9.60 -3.14 0.39
C ASN A 114 8.92 -4.43 0.89
N TRP A 115 8.37 -5.25 -0.01
CA TRP A 115 7.60 -6.43 0.38
C TRP A 115 7.70 -7.55 -0.65
N VAL A 116 7.45 -8.78 -0.19
CA VAL A 116 7.32 -9.95 -1.06
C VAL A 116 6.19 -10.86 -0.57
N ILE A 117 5.48 -11.48 -1.51
CA ILE A 117 4.48 -12.52 -1.25
C ILE A 117 4.86 -13.75 -2.07
N VAL A 118 5.08 -14.87 -1.40
CA VAL A 118 5.27 -16.18 -2.01
C VAL A 118 3.97 -16.96 -1.89
N GLY A 119 3.59 -17.71 -2.93
CA GLY A 119 2.38 -18.53 -2.92
C GLY A 119 2.03 -19.07 -4.30
N ASP A 120 0.81 -19.62 -4.43
CA ASP A 120 0.29 -20.11 -5.70
C ASP A 120 0.17 -18.99 -6.75
N THR A 121 0.66 -19.26 -7.96
CA THR A 121 0.67 -18.28 -9.06
C THR A 121 -0.73 -17.77 -9.39
N GLY A 122 -1.77 -18.62 -9.29
CA GLY A 122 -3.15 -18.24 -9.54
C GLY A 122 -3.65 -17.17 -8.59
N ASP A 123 -3.41 -17.35 -7.29
CA ASP A 123 -3.77 -16.39 -6.25
C ASP A 123 -2.93 -15.11 -6.35
N LEU A 124 -1.65 -15.23 -6.72
CA LEU A 124 -0.77 -14.09 -6.90
C LEU A 124 -1.12 -13.23 -8.11
N LEU A 125 -1.71 -13.79 -9.17
CA LEU A 125 -2.17 -13.02 -10.33
C LEU A 125 -3.31 -12.05 -9.96
N GLU A 126 -4.26 -12.49 -9.13
CA GLU A 126 -5.34 -11.62 -8.64
C GLU A 126 -4.77 -10.57 -7.68
N THR A 127 -3.89 -10.99 -6.78
CA THR A 127 -3.21 -10.12 -5.82
C THR A 127 -2.41 -9.02 -6.53
N GLN A 128 -1.62 -9.37 -7.55
CA GLN A 128 -0.88 -8.42 -8.38
C GLN A 128 -1.80 -7.40 -9.05
N ALA A 129 -2.96 -7.85 -9.55
CA ALA A 129 -3.93 -6.95 -10.15
C ALA A 129 -4.49 -5.92 -9.15
N GLY A 130 -4.47 -6.22 -7.85
CA GLY A 130 -4.89 -5.32 -6.78
C GLY A 130 -3.79 -4.42 -6.23
N ILE A 131 -2.66 -4.98 -5.79
CA ILE A 131 -1.59 -4.24 -5.07
C ILE A 131 -0.35 -3.93 -5.91
N GLY A 132 -0.24 -4.48 -7.12
CA GLY A 132 0.94 -4.35 -7.97
C GLY A 132 2.00 -5.41 -7.66
N GLY A 133 3.26 -5.04 -7.87
CA GLY A 133 4.42 -5.90 -7.78
C GLY A 133 4.76 -6.58 -9.11
N ASP A 134 5.99 -7.05 -9.19
CA ASP A 134 6.52 -7.81 -10.30
C ASP A 134 6.75 -9.26 -9.86
N PHE A 135 6.39 -10.21 -10.72
CA PHE A 135 6.78 -11.60 -10.48
C PHE A 135 8.29 -11.71 -10.59
N ALA A 136 8.92 -12.23 -9.54
CA ALA A 136 10.33 -12.59 -9.58
C ALA A 136 10.52 -13.57 -10.74
N SER A 137 11.26 -13.14 -11.76
CA SER A 137 11.43 -13.93 -12.97
C SER A 137 12.31 -15.14 -12.66
N ASP A 138 11.85 -16.33 -13.06
CA ASP A 138 12.61 -17.59 -13.00
C ASP A 138 14.09 -17.36 -13.36
N ARG A 139 14.98 -17.74 -12.44
CA ARG A 139 16.43 -17.78 -12.71
C ARG A 139 16.93 -19.22 -12.76
#